data_AF-A0AAV9TA83-F1
#
_entry.id   AF-A0AAV9TA83-F1
#
_cell.length_a   1.000
_cell.length_b   1.000
_cell.length_c   1.000
_cell.angle_alpha   90.00
_cell.angle_beta   90.00
_cell.angle_gamma   90.00
#
_symmetry.space_group_name_H-M   'P 1'
#
loop_
_entity.id
_entity.type
_entity.pdbx_description
1 polymer ?
#
loop_
_entity_poly.entity_id
_entity_poly.type
_entity_poly.pdbx_seq_one_letter_code
_entity_poly.pdbx_strand_id
1 'polypeptide(L)'
;MDQAIYHDGPVIAWLSPARSGNVTTYDGSGQWAKIWELGALVGNGQISFPASNKAAFNFQIPSCTPPGEYLLRIEQIGLHSASAKGGAQFYISCAQIRVTGSGNGQLSPTVSFPGAYTGSEPGILINIYYPVPTTYTIPGGPVARC
;
A
#
# COMPACT_ATOMS: atom_id res chain seq x y z
N MET A 1 -12.50 -5.57 -14.22
CA MET A 1 -11.24 -5.11 -14.84
C MET A 1 -10.29 -6.27 -14.71
N ASP A 2 -10.01 -6.98 -15.80
CA ASP A 2 -9.21 -8.22 -15.79
C ASP A 2 -7.80 -7.99 -16.36
N GLN A 3 -7.26 -6.77 -16.21
CA GLN A 3 -5.92 -6.42 -16.70
C GLN A 3 -4.91 -6.54 -15.57
N ALA A 4 -3.86 -7.34 -15.79
CA ALA A 4 -2.72 -7.43 -14.87
C ALA A 4 -1.97 -6.09 -14.78
N ILE A 5 -1.30 -5.86 -13.65
CA ILE A 5 -0.43 -4.70 -13.46
C ILE A 5 0.67 -4.71 -14.53
N TYR A 6 0.85 -3.58 -15.22
CA TYR A 6 1.87 -3.43 -16.27
C TYR A 6 2.79 -2.22 -16.07
N HIS A 7 2.47 -1.32 -15.13
CA HIS A 7 3.37 -0.24 -14.76
C HIS A 7 4.28 -0.66 -13.61
N ASP A 8 5.56 -0.36 -13.76
CA ASP A 8 6.56 -0.57 -12.72
C ASP A 8 6.26 0.26 -11.47
N GLY A 9 6.22 -0.40 -10.32
CA GLY A 9 5.80 0.22 -9.08
C GLY A 9 5.52 -0.77 -7.95
N PRO A 10 5.52 -0.31 -6.69
CA PRO A 10 5.15 -1.14 -5.55
C PRO A 10 3.65 -1.40 -5.51
N VAL A 11 3.27 -2.39 -4.70
CA VAL A 11 1.89 -2.62 -4.26
C VAL A 11 1.84 -2.58 -2.74
N ILE A 12 0.83 -1.91 -2.17
CA ILE A 12 0.69 -1.74 -0.73
C ILE A 12 -0.75 -2.05 -0.33
N ALA A 13 -0.93 -2.76 0.78
CA ALA A 13 -2.24 -3.01 1.38
C ALA A 13 -2.33 -2.38 2.77
N TRP A 14 -3.47 -1.74 3.04
CA TRP A 14 -3.78 -1.01 4.24
C TRP A 14 -5.10 -1.43 4.84
N LEU A 15 -5.20 -1.40 6.16
CA LEU A 15 -6.40 -1.76 6.89
C LEU A 15 -6.86 -0.62 7.80
N SER A 16 -8.16 -0.31 7.79
CA SER A 16 -8.74 0.70 8.67
C SER A 16 -10.07 0.24 9.28
N PRO A 17 -10.24 0.30 10.61
CA PRO A 17 -11.46 -0.14 11.27
C PRO A 17 -12.61 0.85 11.06
N ALA A 18 -13.77 0.33 10.66
CA ALA A 18 -15.02 1.08 10.67
C ALA A 18 -15.52 1.19 12.12
N ARG A 19 -15.02 2.19 12.86
CA ARG A 19 -15.32 2.35 14.30
C ARG A 19 -16.81 2.55 14.62
N SER A 20 -17.61 2.97 13.64
CA SER A 20 -19.09 3.01 13.73
C SER A 20 -19.72 1.61 13.81
N GLY A 21 -18.96 0.55 13.51
CA GLY A 21 -19.45 -0.81 13.35
C GLY A 21 -20.17 -1.06 12.02
N ASN A 22 -20.18 -0.09 11.11
CA ASN A 22 -20.77 -0.22 9.78
C ASN A 22 -19.79 0.26 8.70
N VAL A 23 -19.19 -0.67 7.97
CA VAL A 23 -18.24 -0.39 6.89
C VAL A 23 -18.93 0.17 5.64
N THR A 24 -20.23 -0.08 5.44
CA THR A 24 -20.95 0.41 4.24
C THR A 24 -21.16 1.92 4.25
N THR A 25 -21.03 2.56 5.42
CA THR A 25 -21.12 4.02 5.59
C THR A 25 -19.80 4.64 6.04
N TYR A 26 -18.76 3.84 6.25
CA TYR A 26 -17.45 4.33 6.64
C TYR A 26 -16.70 4.88 5.42
N ASP A 27 -16.30 6.15 5.49
CA ASP A 27 -15.64 6.88 4.40
C ASP A 27 -14.11 6.73 4.37
N GLY A 28 -13.52 6.04 5.35
CA GLY A 28 -12.07 5.88 5.44
C GLY A 28 -11.33 7.04 6.13
N SER A 29 -12.04 7.99 6.77
CA SER A 29 -11.45 9.13 7.49
C SER A 29 -10.64 8.77 8.75
N GLY A 30 -10.65 7.51 9.16
CA GLY A 30 -9.91 7.01 10.32
C GLY A 30 -8.45 6.68 10.03
N GLN A 31 -7.85 5.97 10.98
CA GLN A 31 -6.44 5.57 10.95
C GLN A 31 -6.25 4.32 10.08
N TRP A 32 -5.20 4.31 9.26
CA TRP A 32 -4.83 3.22 8.37
C TRP A 32 -3.51 2.59 8.81
N ALA A 33 -3.52 1.28 9.01
CA ALA A 33 -2.32 0.49 9.27
C ALA A 33 -1.85 -0.15 7.96
N LYS A 34 -0.57 0.00 7.61
CA LYS A 34 0.02 -0.77 6.51
C LYS A 34 0.11 -2.22 6.95
N ILE A 35 -0.52 -3.17 6.24
CA ILE A 35 -0.50 -4.58 6.64
C ILE A 35 0.39 -5.44 5.75
N TRP A 36 0.69 -4.96 4.54
CA TRP A 36 1.51 -5.68 3.58
C TRP A 36 2.05 -4.72 2.51
N GLU A 37 3.23 -5.05 1.98
CA GLU A 37 3.84 -4.33 0.87
C GLU A 37 4.70 -5.25 -0.01
N LEU A 38 4.79 -4.90 -1.28
CA LEU A 38 5.68 -5.51 -2.27
C LEU A 38 6.39 -4.40 -3.03
N GLY A 39 7.68 -4.20 -2.73
CA GLY A 39 8.52 -3.16 -3.32
C GLY A 39 9.35 -3.64 -4.50
N ALA A 40 10.43 -2.92 -4.78
CA ALA A 40 11.36 -3.25 -5.85
C ALA A 40 12.45 -4.24 -5.40
N LEU A 41 12.99 -4.98 -6.36
CA LEU A 41 14.28 -5.66 -6.26
C LEU A 41 15.33 -4.79 -6.93
N VAL A 42 16.38 -4.44 -6.19
CA VAL A 42 17.46 -3.59 -6.68
C VAL A 42 18.80 -4.31 -6.55
N GLY A 43 19.57 -4.34 -7.63
CA GLY A 43 20.88 -5.00 -7.66
C GLY A 43 21.47 -5.04 -9.06
N ASN A 44 22.79 -5.22 -9.16
CA ASN A 44 23.51 -5.35 -10.45
C ASN A 44 23.21 -4.23 -11.47
N GLY A 45 22.99 -2.99 -10.99
CA GLY A 45 22.66 -1.85 -11.85
C GLY A 45 21.25 -1.92 -12.45
N GLN A 46 20.34 -2.69 -11.85
CA GLN A 46 18.96 -2.84 -12.28
C GLN A 46 17.99 -2.64 -11.10
N ILE A 47 16.80 -2.12 -11.43
CA ILE A 47 15.63 -2.11 -10.57
C ILE A 47 14.50 -2.86 -11.28
N SER A 48 13.77 -3.71 -10.55
CA SER A 48 12.61 -4.43 -11.09
C SER A 48 11.51 -4.50 -10.04
N PHE A 49 10.26 -4.62 -10.48
CA PHE A 49 9.10 -4.66 -9.61
C PHE A 49 8.39 -6.03 -9.74
N PRO A 50 8.41 -6.89 -8.70
CA PRO A 50 7.78 -8.21 -8.76
C PRO A 50 6.26 -8.19 -8.96
N ALA A 51 5.63 -7.02 -8.81
CA ALA A 51 4.22 -6.80 -9.10
C ALA A 51 3.91 -6.76 -10.61
N SER A 52 4.90 -6.53 -11.46
CA SER A 52 4.71 -6.47 -12.91
C SER A 52 4.17 -7.80 -13.45
N ASN A 53 3.16 -7.71 -14.31
CA ASN A 53 2.38 -8.82 -14.88
C ASN A 53 1.67 -9.71 -13.85
N LYS A 54 1.41 -9.22 -12.63
CA LYS A 54 0.56 -9.92 -11.65
C LYS A 54 -0.88 -9.42 -11.72
N ALA A 55 -1.81 -10.37 -11.71
CA ALA A 55 -3.26 -10.12 -11.67
C ALA A 55 -3.85 -10.27 -10.25
N ALA A 56 -3.12 -10.89 -9.33
CA ALA A 56 -3.58 -11.13 -7.96
C ALA A 56 -2.40 -11.13 -6.98
N PHE A 57 -2.70 -10.77 -5.73
CA PHE A 57 -1.77 -10.77 -4.61
C PHE A 57 -2.39 -11.51 -3.43
N ASN A 58 -1.57 -12.29 -2.75
CA ASN A 58 -1.96 -12.97 -1.53
C ASN A 58 -1.16 -12.39 -0.37
N PHE A 59 -1.85 -11.95 0.66
CA PHE A 59 -1.27 -11.46 1.90
C PHE A 59 -2.20 -11.82 3.06
N GLN A 60 -1.65 -11.84 4.27
CA GLN A 60 -2.39 -12.21 5.46
C GLN A 60 -2.87 -10.96 6.21
N ILE A 61 -4.09 -11.01 6.73
CA ILE A 61 -4.50 -10.08 7.78
C ILE A 61 -3.74 -10.48 9.06
N PRO A 62 -3.06 -9.55 9.75
CA PRO A 62 -2.33 -9.88 10.97
C PRO A 62 -3.25 -10.55 12.00
N SER A 63 -2.82 -11.66 12.60
CA SER A 63 -3.66 -12.47 13.50
C SER A 63 -4.10 -11.75 14.77
N CYS A 64 -3.39 -10.72 15.20
CA CYS A 64 -3.79 -9.89 16.34
C CYS A 64 -4.91 -8.90 16.01
N THR A 65 -5.29 -8.73 14.74
CA THR A 65 -6.33 -7.78 14.31
C THR A 65 -7.66 -8.10 15.01
N PRO A 66 -8.26 -7.15 15.74
CA PRO A 66 -9.55 -7.38 16.38
C PRO A 66 -10.65 -7.75 15.38
N PRO A 67 -11.60 -8.65 15.74
CA PRO A 67 -12.75 -8.92 14.91
C PRO A 67 -13.59 -7.64 14.73
N GLY A 68 -14.17 -7.46 13.56
CA GLY A 68 -14.94 -6.25 13.23
C GLY A 68 -15.01 -5.97 11.73
N GLU A 69 -15.62 -4.86 11.36
CA GLU A 69 -15.70 -4.41 9.98
C GLU A 69 -14.60 -3.40 9.63
N TYR A 70 -14.02 -3.54 8.44
CA TYR A 70 -12.85 -2.77 8.01
C TYR A 70 -12.94 -2.41 6.53
N LEU A 71 -12.36 -1.26 6.18
CA LEU A 71 -11.91 -1.03 4.81
C LEU A 71 -10.51 -1.62 4.62
N LEU A 72 -10.35 -2.41 3.57
CA LEU A 72 -9.07 -2.89 3.05
C LEU A 72 -8.75 -2.10 1.79
N ARG A 73 -7.76 -1.21 1.86
CA ARG A 73 -7.28 -0.41 0.73
C ARG A 73 -6.10 -1.13 0.09
N ILE A 74 -6.14 -1.30 -1.23
CA ILE A 74 -4.97 -1.71 -2.02
C ILE A 74 -4.58 -0.57 -2.96
N GLU A 75 -3.28 -0.37 -3.12
CA GLU A 75 -2.75 0.60 -4.09
C GLU A 75 -1.59 0.00 -4.88
N GLN A 76 -1.54 0.32 -6.17
CA GLN A 76 -0.36 0.19 -7.02
C GLN A 76 0.10 1.59 -7.41
N ILE A 77 1.41 1.85 -7.30
CA ILE A 77 1.98 3.19 -7.58
C ILE A 77 2.86 3.09 -8.82
N GLY A 78 2.35 3.47 -10.00
CA GLY A 78 3.12 3.50 -11.24
C GLY A 78 4.19 4.61 -11.22
N LEU A 79 5.45 4.24 -11.45
CA LEU A 79 6.61 5.13 -11.31
C LEU A 79 7.29 5.51 -12.64
N HIS A 80 6.72 5.09 -13.78
CA HIS A 80 7.31 5.33 -15.11
C HIS A 80 7.45 6.82 -15.47
N SER A 81 6.72 7.72 -14.82
CA SER A 81 6.83 9.18 -14.99
C SER A 81 7.18 9.91 -13.69
N ALA A 82 7.62 9.18 -12.65
CA ALA A 82 7.78 9.70 -11.29
C ALA A 82 9.02 10.59 -11.07
N SER A 83 9.82 10.87 -12.11
CA SER A 83 10.98 11.77 -12.00
C SER A 83 10.59 13.23 -11.78
N ALA A 84 9.33 13.59 -12.08
CA ALA A 84 8.76 14.89 -11.82
C ALA A 84 7.71 14.81 -10.70
N LYS A 85 7.62 15.85 -9.87
CA LYS A 85 6.60 15.92 -8.82
C LYS A 85 5.21 15.86 -9.43
N GLY A 86 4.37 14.96 -8.93
CA GLY A 86 3.03 14.69 -9.46
C GLY A 86 3.01 13.71 -10.64
N GLY A 87 4.16 13.16 -11.05
CA GLY A 87 4.25 12.18 -12.14
C GLY A 87 3.98 10.72 -11.73
N ALA A 88 4.02 10.40 -10.44
CA ALA A 88 3.62 9.07 -9.94
C ALA A 88 2.10 8.87 -10.06
N GLN A 89 1.69 7.68 -10.48
CA GLN A 89 0.28 7.35 -10.75
C GLN A 89 -0.24 6.36 -9.72
N PHE A 90 -1.28 6.73 -8.98
CA PHE A 90 -1.85 5.90 -7.92
C PHE A 90 -3.12 5.19 -8.42
N TYR A 91 -3.08 3.86 -8.51
CA TYR A 91 -4.24 3.02 -8.81
C TYR A 91 -4.74 2.41 -7.51
N ILE A 92 -5.88 2.91 -7.02
CA ILE A 92 -6.37 2.61 -5.67
C ILE A 92 -7.77 2.01 -5.75
N SER A 93 -8.04 1.03 -4.88
CA SER A 93 -9.40 0.59 -4.57
C SER A 93 -9.52 0.17 -3.11
N CYS A 94 -10.75 0.11 -2.62
CA CYS A 94 -11.06 -0.35 -1.27
C CYS A 94 -12.09 -1.49 -1.33
N ALA A 95 -11.88 -2.51 -0.51
CA ALA A 95 -12.84 -3.58 -0.24
C ALA A 95 -13.42 -3.42 1.16
N GLN A 96 -14.70 -3.74 1.30
CA GLN A 96 -15.37 -3.87 2.59
C GLN A 96 -15.18 -5.31 3.08
N ILE A 97 -14.56 -5.49 4.26
CA ILE A 97 -14.32 -6.82 4.82
C ILE A 97 -14.80 -6.91 6.27
N ARG A 98 -15.10 -8.13 6.71
CA ARG A 98 -15.33 -8.45 8.11
C ARG A 98 -14.25 -9.40 8.61
N VAL A 99 -13.39 -8.92 9.50
CA VAL A 99 -12.39 -9.74 10.18
C VAL A 99 -13.09 -10.55 11.27
N THR A 100 -12.79 -11.84 11.32
CA THR A 100 -13.30 -12.79 12.32
C THR A 100 -12.14 -13.38 13.11
N GLY A 101 -12.42 -14.10 14.20
CA GLY A 101 -11.40 -14.67 15.09
C GLY A 101 -11.36 -13.97 16.45
N SER A 102 -10.25 -14.13 17.17
CA SER A 102 -10.08 -13.70 18.56
C SER A 102 -8.92 -12.73 18.78
N GLY A 103 -8.45 -12.06 17.72
CA GLY A 103 -7.44 -11.01 17.83
C GLY A 103 -7.88 -9.91 18.79
N ASN A 104 -6.93 -9.34 19.53
CA ASN A 104 -7.18 -8.29 20.54
C ASN A 104 -6.06 -7.25 20.59
N GLY A 105 -5.19 -7.23 19.58
CA GLY A 105 -4.06 -6.31 19.49
C GLY A 105 -4.42 -4.97 18.85
N GLN A 106 -3.40 -4.13 18.69
CA GLN A 106 -3.50 -2.84 18.01
C GLN A 106 -2.41 -2.76 16.94
N LEU A 107 -2.81 -2.57 15.68
CA LEU A 107 -1.85 -2.38 14.59
C LEU A 107 -1.21 -1.00 14.69
N SER A 108 0.12 -0.96 14.74
CA SER A 108 0.89 0.29 14.73
C SER A 108 2.21 0.14 13.96
N PRO A 109 2.73 1.21 13.33
CA PRO A 109 2.16 2.57 13.28
C PRO A 109 0.94 2.70 12.35
N THR A 110 0.22 3.80 12.48
CA THR A 110 -0.90 4.16 11.60
C THR A 110 -0.71 5.54 10.98
N VAL A 111 -1.41 5.78 9.86
CA VAL A 111 -1.42 7.04 9.11
C VAL A 111 -2.84 7.45 8.72
N SER A 112 -3.02 8.65 8.16
CA SER A 112 -4.28 9.12 7.58
C SER A 112 -4.16 9.31 6.07
N PHE A 113 -5.27 9.12 5.35
CA PHE A 113 -5.39 9.48 3.93
C PHE A 113 -6.52 10.51 3.76
N PRO A 114 -6.26 11.74 3.24
CA PRO A 114 -4.94 12.29 2.91
C PRO A 114 -4.06 12.54 4.15
N GLY A 115 -2.74 12.64 3.94
CA GLY A 115 -1.76 12.95 5.00
C GLY A 115 -0.52 12.07 4.98
N ALA A 116 -0.67 10.78 4.65
CA ALA A 116 0.46 9.83 4.60
C ALA A 116 1.49 10.14 3.50
N TYR A 117 1.06 10.78 2.41
CA TYR A 117 1.89 11.11 1.25
C TYR A 117 1.87 12.61 0.97
N THR A 118 3.06 13.17 0.73
CA THR A 118 3.32 14.55 0.33
C THR A 118 3.67 14.67 -1.16
N GLY A 119 4.01 13.55 -1.80
CA GLY A 119 4.47 13.50 -3.18
C GLY A 119 5.96 13.80 -3.35
N SER A 120 6.69 14.00 -2.25
CA SER A 120 8.13 14.26 -2.23
C SER A 120 8.94 13.09 -1.65
N GLU A 121 8.26 12.00 -1.25
CA GLU A 121 8.92 10.82 -0.71
C GLU A 121 9.86 10.22 -1.76
N PRO A 122 11.02 9.67 -1.37
CA PRO A 122 11.96 9.07 -2.31
C PRO A 122 11.41 7.84 -3.04
N GLY A 123 10.30 7.25 -2.58
CA GLY A 123 9.57 6.18 -3.27
C GLY A 123 8.49 6.65 -4.24
N ILE A 124 8.17 7.96 -4.24
CA ILE A 124 7.11 8.60 -5.05
C ILE A 124 7.70 9.61 -6.05
N LEU A 125 8.70 10.40 -5.64
CA LEU A 125 9.48 11.27 -6.52
C LEU A 125 10.83 10.61 -6.80
N ILE A 126 10.89 9.85 -7.89
CA ILE A 126 12.03 8.98 -8.22
C ILE A 126 12.16 8.79 -9.73
N ASN A 127 13.40 8.80 -10.22
CA ASN A 127 13.71 8.32 -11.56
C ASN A 127 14.17 6.86 -11.48
N ILE A 128 13.36 5.92 -11.99
CA ILE A 128 13.69 4.49 -11.98
C ILE A 128 14.61 4.05 -13.13
N TYR A 129 14.93 4.94 -14.07
CA TYR A 129 15.67 4.62 -15.29
C TYR A 129 17.15 5.00 -15.23
N TYR A 130 17.47 6.26 -14.86
CA TYR A 130 18.87 6.71 -14.84
C TYR A 130 19.11 7.94 -13.93
N PRO A 131 20.17 7.92 -13.09
CA PRO A 131 20.96 6.74 -12.74
C PRO A 131 20.04 5.70 -12.07
N VAL A 132 20.29 4.40 -12.33
CA VAL A 132 19.45 3.34 -11.77
C VAL A 132 19.55 3.40 -10.23
N PRO A 133 18.43 3.47 -9.50
CA PRO A 133 18.46 3.49 -8.05
C PRO A 133 19.19 2.27 -7.50
N THR A 134 19.97 2.46 -6.43
CA THR A 134 20.65 1.36 -5.70
C THR A 134 19.84 0.87 -4.49
N THR A 135 18.80 1.62 -4.11
CA THR A 135 17.81 1.26 -3.10
C THR A 135 16.43 1.76 -3.53
N TYR A 136 15.38 1.19 -2.97
CA TYR A 136 14.01 1.65 -3.13
C TYR A 136 13.29 1.65 -1.79
N THR A 137 12.74 2.80 -1.40
CA THR A 137 11.99 2.95 -0.15
C THR A 137 10.50 3.03 -0.47
N ILE A 138 9.73 2.02 -0.05
CA ILE A 138 8.28 2.00 -0.23
C ILE A 138 7.67 3.15 0.61
N PRO A 139 6.77 3.99 0.06
CA PRO A 139 6.18 5.11 0.80
C PRO A 139 5.24 4.63 1.91
N GLY A 140 4.96 5.50 2.88
CA GLY A 140 3.95 5.26 3.93
C GLY A 140 4.48 4.61 5.21
N GLY A 141 5.80 4.56 5.41
CA GLY A 141 6.40 4.02 6.63
C GLY A 141 6.41 2.48 6.70
N PRO A 142 6.75 1.88 7.85
CA PRO A 142 6.89 0.43 7.96
C PRO A 142 5.54 -0.28 7.95
N VAL A 143 5.55 -1.58 7.61
CA VAL A 143 4.41 -2.47 7.86
C VAL A 143 4.10 -2.49 9.36
N ALA A 144 2.84 -2.22 9.69
CA ALA A 144 2.34 -2.23 11.04
C ALA A 144 2.45 -3.61 11.66
N ARG A 145 2.75 -3.63 12.95
CA ARG A 145 2.84 -4.84 13.76
C ARG A 145 1.86 -4.77 14.91
N CYS A 146 1.60 -5.95 15.44
CA CYS A 146 1.27 -6.14 16.84
C CYS A 146 2.57 -5.92 17.65
#